data_AF-A0A1F8TT25-F1
#
_entry.id   AF-A0A1F8TT25-F1
#
_cell.length_a   1.000
_cell.length_b   1.000
_cell.length_c   1.000
_cell.angle_alpha   90.00
_cell.angle_beta   90.00
_cell.angle_gamma   90.00
#
_symmetry.space_group_name_H-M   'P 1'
#
loop_
_entity.id
_entity.type
_entity.pdbx_description
1 polymer ?
#
loop_
_entity_poly.entity_id
_entity_poly.type
_entity_poly.pdbx_seq_one_letter_code
_entity_poly.pdbx_strand_id
1 'polypeptide(L)'
;VRGAARTAVKNARGAMTSGEETQATVKAAIRVLDKAAGKGVIHPKNAARRKSRLMKAMAKAASAPAVETTEKKPAKKSAAKK
;
A
#
# COMPACT_ATOMS: atom_id res chain seq x y z
N VAL A 1 14.73 -0.90 9.02
CA VAL A 1 13.55 -0.01 8.74
C VAL A 1 13.56 0.60 7.34
N ARG A 2 14.70 1.17 6.87
CA ARG A 2 14.80 1.78 5.52
C ARG A 2 14.46 0.81 4.38
N GLY A 3 14.98 -0.42 4.46
CA GLY A 3 14.70 -1.50 3.49
C GLY A 3 13.21 -1.84 3.43
N ALA A 4 12.60 -2.12 4.58
CA ALA A 4 11.17 -2.41 4.69
C ALA A 4 10.27 -1.33 4.07
N ALA A 5 10.60 -0.05 4.25
CA ALA A 5 9.85 1.05 3.63
C ALA A 5 9.98 1.09 2.09
N ARG A 6 11.12 0.67 1.54
CA ARG A 6 11.29 0.54 0.08
C ARG A 6 10.51 -0.67 -0.45
N THR A 7 10.58 -1.80 0.24
CA THR A 7 9.88 -3.03 -0.11
C THR A 7 8.36 -2.83 -0.06
N ALA A 8 7.83 -2.17 0.98
CA ALA A 8 6.40 -1.90 1.09
C ALA A 8 5.87 -1.06 -0.08
N VAL A 9 6.64 -0.07 -0.55
CA VAL A 9 6.28 0.71 -1.75
C VAL A 9 6.34 -0.13 -3.02
N LYS A 10 7.33 -1.03 -3.14
CA LYS A 10 7.44 -1.95 -4.28
C LYS A 10 6.25 -2.91 -4.33
N ASN A 11 5.87 -3.48 -3.19
CA ASN A 11 4.74 -4.40 -3.07
C ASN A 11 3.42 -3.71 -3.40
N ALA A 12 3.20 -2.49 -2.89
CA ALA A 12 2.00 -1.72 -3.20
C ALA A 12 1.89 -1.39 -4.70
N ARG A 13 3.02 -1.11 -5.37
CA ARG A 13 3.03 -0.92 -6.83
C ARG A 13 2.76 -2.22 -7.59
N GLY A 14 3.32 -3.34 -7.16
CA GLY A 14 3.06 -4.65 -7.78
C GLY A 14 1.59 -5.04 -7.66
N ALA A 15 0.99 -4.84 -6.49
CA ALA A 15 -0.44 -5.10 -6.25
C ALA A 15 -1.35 -4.28 -7.18
N MET A 16 -0.97 -3.02 -7.48
CA MET A 16 -1.71 -2.19 -8.45
C MET A 16 -1.67 -2.76 -9.87
N THR A 17 -0.57 -3.41 -10.26
CA THR A 17 -0.43 -4.03 -11.59
C THR A 17 -1.17 -5.35 -11.68
N SER A 18 -1.19 -6.12 -10.59
CA SER A 18 -1.82 -7.45 -10.52
C SER A 18 -3.34 -7.40 -10.28
N GLY A 19 -3.91 -6.23 -9.96
CA GLY A 19 -5.36 -6.06 -9.76
C GLY A 19 -5.91 -6.56 -8.42
N GLU A 20 -5.11 -7.29 -7.63
CA GLU A 20 -5.53 -7.86 -6.35
C GLU A 20 -5.20 -6.96 -5.14
N GLU A 21 -6.14 -6.85 -4.19
CA GLU A 21 -5.98 -6.23 -2.86
C GLU A 21 -5.22 -4.88 -2.79
N THR A 22 -5.46 -4.02 -3.78
CA THR A 22 -4.75 -2.73 -3.92
C THR A 22 -4.94 -1.81 -2.71
N GLN A 23 -6.13 -1.78 -2.12
CA GLN A 23 -6.43 -0.84 -1.03
C GLN A 23 -5.73 -1.22 0.29
N ALA A 24 -5.74 -2.51 0.65
CA ALA A 24 -5.17 -2.99 1.91
C ALA A 24 -3.65 -2.88 1.90
N THR A 25 -3.02 -3.29 0.80
CA THR A 25 -1.58 -3.22 0.59
C THR A 25 -1.08 -1.77 0.58
N VAL A 26 -1.81 -0.84 -0.05
CA VAL A 26 -1.50 0.59 -0.02
C VAL A 26 -1.60 1.17 1.39
N LYS A 27 -2.65 0.85 2.15
CA LYS A 27 -2.80 1.29 3.55
C LYS A 27 -1.66 0.76 4.42
N ALA A 28 -1.24 -0.48 4.22
CA ALA A 28 -0.08 -1.05 4.91
C ALA A 28 1.22 -0.31 4.56
N ALA A 29 1.45 0.00 3.27
CA ALA A 29 2.63 0.74 2.84
C ALA A 29 2.69 2.16 3.44
N ILE A 30 1.55 2.84 3.55
CA ILE A 30 1.44 4.16 4.20
C ILE A 30 1.85 4.09 5.66
N ARG A 31 1.33 3.12 6.41
CA ARG A 31 1.68 2.92 7.83
C ARG A 31 3.19 2.70 8.02
N VAL A 32 3.82 1.92 7.14
CA VAL A 32 5.26 1.66 7.19
C VAL A 32 6.07 2.92 6.86
N LEU A 33 5.62 3.72 5.89
CA LEU A 33 6.27 4.99 5.55
C LEU A 33 6.22 5.99 6.70
N ASP A 34 5.08 6.09 7.39
CA ASP A 34 4.93 7.00 8.53
C ASP A 34 5.76 6.56 9.73
N LYS A 35 5.79 5.26 10.02
CA LYS A 35 6.66 4.71 11.06
C LYS A 35 8.13 4.96 10.73
N ALA A 36 8.53 4.89 9.47
CA ALA A 36 9.89 5.20 9.04
C ALA A 36 10.21 6.71 9.15
N ALA A 37 9.22 7.57 8.92
CA ALA A 37 9.36 9.02 9.08
C ALA A 37 9.48 9.42 10.56
N GLY A 38 8.63 8.88 11.43
CA GLY A 38 8.68 9.14 12.87
C GLY A 38 9.99 8.67 13.52
N LYS A 39 10.63 7.63 12.96
CA LYS A 39 11.96 7.15 13.38
C LYS A 39 13.12 7.92 12.76
N GLY A 40 12.89 8.98 11.97
CA GLY A 40 13.93 9.75 11.29
C GLY A 40 14.64 9.03 10.14
N VAL A 41 14.25 7.80 9.80
CA VAL A 41 14.88 6.99 8.76
C VAL A 41 14.60 7.54 7.36
N ILE A 42 13.47 8.23 7.19
CA ILE A 42 13.07 8.91 5.97
C ILE A 42 12.60 10.31 6.35
N HIS A 43 13.12 11.33 5.67
CA HIS A 43 12.64 12.71 5.88
C HIS A 43 11.11 12.81 5.66
N PRO A 44 10.36 13.57 6.47
CA PRO A 44 8.90 13.67 6.37
C PRO A 44 8.42 14.09 4.97
N LYS A 45 9.09 15.06 4.33
CA LYS A 45 8.81 15.43 2.92
C LYS A 45 8.99 14.26 1.94
N ASN A 46 9.98 13.37 2.16
CA ASN A 46 10.17 12.17 1.34
C ASN A 46 9.04 11.16 1.54
N ALA A 47 8.60 10.97 2.79
CA ALA A 47 7.46 10.11 3.09
C ALA A 47 6.17 10.65 2.45
N ALA A 48 5.91 11.96 2.59
CA ALA A 48 4.78 12.64 1.95
C ALA A 48 4.81 12.52 0.42
N ARG A 49 5.97 12.74 -0.22
CA ARG A 49 6.14 12.53 -1.67
C ARG A 49 5.82 11.11 -2.10
N ARG A 50 6.26 10.10 -1.33
CA ARG A 50 5.99 8.69 -1.64
C ARG A 50 4.52 8.34 -1.47
N LYS A 51 3.84 8.83 -0.43
CA LYS A 51 2.39 8.69 -0.27
C LYS A 51 1.62 9.30 -1.43
N SER A 52 1.92 10.55 -1.78
CA SER A 52 1.27 11.25 -2.88
C SER A 52 1.42 10.50 -4.20
N ARG A 53 2.63 10.00 -4.49
CA ARG A 53 2.89 9.19 -5.70
C ARG A 53 2.10 7.88 -5.72
N LEU A 54 1.98 7.19 -4.59
CA LEU A 54 1.17 5.97 -4.49
C LEU A 54 -0.31 6.26 -4.73
N MET A 55 -0.85 7.31 -4.12
CA MET A 55 -2.24 7.71 -4.30
C MET A 55 -2.55 8.12 -5.75
N LYS A 56 -1.65 8.88 -6.37
CA LYS A 56 -1.77 9.24 -7.79
C LYS A 56 -1.75 8.02 -8.70
N ALA A 57 -0.87 7.06 -8.43
CA ALA A 57 -0.82 5.81 -9.20
C ALA A 57 -2.12 5.01 -9.05
N MET A 58 -2.69 4.93 -7.85
CA MET A 58 -3.97 4.29 -7.60
C MET A 58 -5.12 4.99 -8.35
N ALA A 59 -5.19 6.31 -8.27
CA ALA A 59 -6.21 7.09 -8.97
C ALA A 59 -6.08 6.96 -10.49
N LYS A 60 -4.85 6.95 -11.02
CA LYS A 60 -4.61 6.72 -12.45
C LYS A 60 -5.07 5.33 -12.88
N ALA A 61 -4.77 4.30 -12.09
CA ALA A 61 -5.22 2.94 -12.34
C ALA A 61 -6.76 2.82 -12.27
N ALA A 62 -7.41 3.58 -11.38
CA ALA A 62 -8.87 3.61 -11.26
C ALA A 62 -9.58 4.48 -12.34
N SER A 63 -8.90 5.45 -12.95
CA SER A 63 -9.47 6.34 -13.97
C SER A 63 -9.48 5.77 -15.40
N ALA A 64 -8.91 4.57 -15.61
CA ALA A 64 -9.14 3.80 -16.82
C ALA A 64 -10.49 3.05 -16.65
N PRO A 65 -11.42 3.13 -17.63
CA PRO A 65 -12.82 2.82 -17.38
C PRO A 65 -13.05 1.34 -17.08
N ALA A 66 -13.84 1.12 -16.02
CA ALA A 66 -14.66 -0.03 -15.63
C ALA A 66 -14.49 -1.35 -16.41
N VAL A 67 -13.96 -2.37 -15.73
CA VAL A 67 -14.51 -3.73 -15.79
C VAL A 67 -14.59 -4.25 -14.36
N GLU A 68 -15.80 -4.59 -13.94
CA GLU A 68 -16.14 -5.07 -12.60
C GLU A 68 -15.56 -6.46 -12.33
N THR A 69 -15.14 -6.72 -11.08
CA THR A 69 -15.51 -7.94 -10.35
C THR A 69 -15.54 -7.65 -8.84
N THR A 70 -16.76 -7.41 -8.37
CA THR A 70 -17.40 -8.04 -7.20
C THR A 70 -16.60 -8.22 -5.92
N GLU A 71 -17.17 -7.64 -4.86
CA GLU A 71 -17.12 -8.10 -3.47
C GLU A 71 -16.79 -9.60 -3.31
N LYS A 72 -15.70 -9.89 -2.61
CA LYS A 72 -15.61 -11.13 -1.83
C LYS A 72 -14.87 -10.86 -0.53
N LYS A 73 -15.62 -10.41 0.48
CA LYS A 73 -15.33 -10.83 1.86
C LYS A 73 -15.82 -12.28 1.97
N PRO A 74 -14.91 -13.23 2.18
CA PRO A 74 -14.83 -13.91 3.48
C PRO A 74 -13.34 -14.15 3.81
N ALA A 75 -12.85 -14.41 5.01
CA ALA A 75 -13.41 -14.75 6.29
C ALA A 75 -12.37 -14.36 7.35
N LYS A 76 -12.81 -14.21 8.59
CA LYS A 76 -11.95 -14.42 9.75
C LYS A 76 -11.21 -15.76 9.58
N LYS A 77 -9.88 -15.74 9.59
CA LYS A 77 -9.13 -16.79 10.28
C LYS A 77 -8.62 -16.21 11.58
N SER A 78 -9.48 -16.31 12.59
CA SER A 78 -9.05 -16.65 13.93
C SER A 78 -8.26 -17.96 13.88
N ALA A 79 -7.02 -17.95 14.38
CA ALA A 79 -6.30 -19.06 15.01
C ALA A 79 -4.82 -18.63 15.12
N ALA A 80 -4.34 -18.21 16.30
CA ALA A 80 -3.88 -19.06 17.39
C ALA A 80 -2.36 -19.39 17.26
N LYS A 81 -1.58 -18.64 18.03
CA LYS A 81 -0.45 -19.06 18.90
C LYS A 81 0.24 -20.41 18.60
N LYS A 82 1.55 -20.35 18.31
CA LYS A 82 2.59 -20.91 19.17
C LYS A 82 3.90 -20.18 18.93
#